data_AF-A0A8X6H0P3-F1
#
_entry.id   AF-A0A8X6H0P3-F1
#
_cell.length_a   1.000
_cell.length_b   1.000
_cell.length_c   1.000
_cell.angle_alpha   90.00
_cell.angle_beta   90.00
_cell.angle_gamma   90.00
#
_symmetry.space_group_name_H-M   'P 1'
#
loop_
_entity.id
_entity.type
_entity.pdbx_description
1 polymer ?
#
loop_
_entity_poly.entity_id
_entity_poly.type
_entity_poly.pdbx_seq_one_letter_code
_entity_poly.pdbx_strand_id
1 'polypeptide(L)'
;MVKILVEIQASHVGIGKSTFAKEFNKPWVDDCIQLVESDPSFFYGDVNEYGEGNDQFKHLLRCYLVLENFAASLDNVAANLATDWTIIASRSPIISCIQFASQDVNWKPMLNYYKRRLKHLGVDAVLVLDYGTDIQRNEEAVQMGYKRMWVRGRKFEWEAFDTYEKYKSFFQRAEQVKLDVVEAIKKDEYFHYEEMPFDGFKEKDLEIAKRCIATTKLILK
;
A
#
# COMPACT_ATOMS: atom_id res chain seq x y z
N MET A 1 -1.11 -13.27 -22.55
CA MET A 1 -1.07 -11.80 -22.32
C MET A 1 -1.09 -11.63 -20.83
N VAL A 2 -0.21 -10.80 -20.25
CA VAL A 2 0.02 -10.80 -18.80
C VAL A 2 -0.29 -9.42 -18.22
N LYS A 3 -1.18 -9.37 -17.22
CA LYS A 3 -1.64 -8.19 -16.50
C LYS A 3 -1.21 -8.28 -15.04
N ILE A 4 -0.21 -7.49 -14.67
CA ILE A 4 0.35 -7.52 -13.31
C ILE A 4 0.08 -6.19 -12.62
N LEU A 5 -0.44 -6.27 -11.39
CA LEU A 5 -0.44 -5.16 -10.46
C LEU A 5 0.82 -5.24 -9.58
N VAL A 6 1.58 -4.16 -9.48
CA VAL A 6 2.76 -4.07 -8.61
C VAL A 6 2.45 -3.15 -7.44
N GLU A 7 2.45 -3.67 -6.21
CA GLU A 7 2.16 -2.91 -4.99
C GLU A 7 3.44 -2.61 -4.20
N ILE A 8 3.80 -1.34 -4.07
CA ILE A 8 5.04 -0.93 -3.38
C ILE A 8 4.76 -0.65 -1.91
N GLN A 9 5.34 -1.37 -0.94
CA GLN A 9 5.22 -1.00 0.48
C GLN A 9 6.44 -0.19 0.92
N ALA A 10 6.27 1.11 1.10
CA ALA A 10 7.36 2.01 1.52
C ALA A 10 6.86 3.18 2.39
N SER A 11 5.89 2.93 3.26
CA SER A 11 5.09 3.94 3.96
C SER A 11 5.88 4.99 4.75
N HIS A 12 7.12 4.67 5.14
CA HIS A 12 7.96 5.44 6.06
C HIS A 12 8.81 6.54 5.43
N VAL A 13 9.19 6.41 4.16
CA VAL A 13 10.18 7.31 3.53
C VAL A 13 9.54 8.54 2.91
N GLY A 14 8.21 8.61 2.89
CA GLY A 14 7.48 9.72 2.29
C GLY A 14 7.96 10.03 0.87
N ILE A 15 8.47 9.03 0.15
CA ILE A 15 8.92 9.23 -1.23
C ILE A 15 7.67 9.49 -2.06
N GLY A 16 7.78 10.39 -3.04
CA GLY A 16 6.65 10.86 -3.83
C GLY A 16 5.88 9.66 -4.36
N LYS A 17 4.56 9.64 -4.14
CA LYS A 17 3.73 8.47 -4.41
C LYS A 17 3.85 7.98 -5.87
N SER A 18 4.14 8.91 -6.79
CA SER A 18 4.39 8.66 -8.21
C SER A 18 5.86 8.40 -8.58
N THR A 19 6.83 8.57 -7.67
CA THR A 19 8.27 8.51 -8.01
C THR A 19 8.62 7.18 -8.64
N PHE A 20 8.19 6.07 -8.02
CA PHE A 20 8.43 4.74 -8.56
C PHE A 20 7.80 4.57 -9.96
N ALA A 21 6.56 5.01 -10.16
CA ALA A 21 5.94 4.96 -11.47
C ALA A 21 6.67 5.77 -12.55
N LYS A 22 7.18 6.96 -12.20
CA LYS A 22 7.97 7.81 -13.09
C LYS A 22 9.29 7.14 -13.47
N GLU A 23 10.01 6.58 -12.51
CA GLU A 23 11.29 5.89 -12.76
C GLU A 23 11.13 4.64 -13.63
N PHE A 24 9.97 3.98 -13.56
CA PHE A 24 9.66 2.81 -14.38
C PHE A 24 8.94 3.14 -15.70
N ASN A 25 8.51 4.38 -15.88
CA ASN A 25 7.64 4.82 -16.97
C ASN A 25 6.41 3.88 -17.14
N LYS A 26 5.70 3.62 -16.03
CA LYS A 26 4.51 2.76 -16.02
C LYS A 26 3.26 3.52 -15.59
N PRO A 27 2.07 3.09 -16.06
CA PRO A 27 0.81 3.56 -15.52
C PRO A 27 0.74 3.31 -14.00
N TRP A 28 0.03 4.19 -13.32
CA TRP A 28 0.07 4.27 -11.87
C TRP A 28 -1.28 4.55 -11.27
N VAL A 29 -1.53 3.92 -10.13
CA VAL A 29 -2.68 4.14 -9.27
C VAL A 29 -2.15 4.72 -7.96
N ASP A 30 -2.57 5.94 -7.64
CA ASP A 30 -2.36 6.45 -6.28
C ASP A 30 -3.13 5.55 -5.33
N ASP A 31 -2.51 5.24 -4.20
CA ASP A 31 -3.13 4.39 -3.20
C ASP A 31 -4.44 5.01 -2.66
N CYS A 32 -5.01 4.28 -1.71
CA CYS A 32 -6.05 4.62 -0.72
C CYS A 32 -6.18 6.10 -0.30
N ILE A 33 -5.20 6.96 -0.59
CA ILE A 33 -5.19 8.37 -0.28
C ILE A 33 -6.19 9.21 -1.07
N GLN A 34 -6.75 8.82 -2.23
CA GLN A 34 -7.88 9.63 -2.76
C GLN A 34 -9.04 9.71 -1.76
N LEU A 35 -9.32 8.62 -1.03
CA LEU A 35 -10.26 8.64 0.10
C LEU A 35 -9.72 9.49 1.26
N VAL A 36 -8.46 9.31 1.69
CA VAL A 36 -7.82 10.10 2.78
C VAL A 36 -7.76 11.61 2.45
N GLU A 37 -7.58 11.98 1.19
CA GLU A 37 -7.49 13.35 0.68
C GLU A 37 -8.87 13.98 0.54
N SER A 38 -9.88 13.20 0.14
CA SER A 38 -11.26 13.68 0.08
C SER A 38 -11.95 13.74 1.46
N ASP A 39 -11.56 12.88 2.40
CA ASP A 39 -12.13 12.78 3.74
C ASP A 39 -11.06 12.41 4.80
N PRO A 40 -10.33 13.41 5.33
CA PRO A 40 -9.30 13.19 6.35
C PRO A 40 -9.75 12.47 7.63
N SER A 41 -11.01 12.67 8.06
CA SER A 41 -11.57 12.02 9.25
C SER A 41 -11.67 10.49 9.09
N PHE A 42 -11.63 9.99 7.86
CA PHE A 42 -11.77 8.57 7.56
C PHE A 42 -10.65 7.71 8.15
N PHE A 43 -9.43 8.21 8.17
CA PHE A 43 -8.28 7.46 8.70
C PHE A 43 -7.80 7.97 10.05
N TYR A 44 -7.99 9.26 10.34
CA TYR A 44 -7.42 9.93 11.50
C TYR A 44 -8.47 10.47 12.48
N GLY A 45 -9.74 10.50 12.07
CA GLY A 45 -10.87 10.99 12.88
C GLY A 45 -11.65 9.87 13.57
N ASP A 46 -12.58 10.28 14.44
CA ASP A 46 -13.43 9.38 15.22
C ASP A 46 -14.29 8.51 14.28
N VAL A 47 -14.35 7.20 14.58
CA VAL A 47 -15.20 6.23 13.86
C VAL A 47 -16.68 6.56 13.96
N ASN A 48 -17.10 7.31 14.97
CA ASN A 48 -18.50 7.69 15.20
C ASN A 48 -19.16 8.48 14.06
N GLU A 49 -18.36 9.06 13.15
CA GLU A 49 -18.87 9.77 11.97
C GLU A 49 -19.41 8.82 10.87
N TYR A 50 -19.15 7.50 10.95
CA TYR A 50 -19.48 6.52 9.89
C TYR A 50 -20.77 5.71 10.16
N GLY A 51 -21.67 6.26 10.97
CA GLY A 51 -23.00 5.70 11.24
C GLY A 51 -23.12 4.94 12.57
N GLU A 52 -24.27 4.30 12.77
CA GLU A 52 -24.57 3.50 13.95
C GLU A 52 -23.92 2.10 13.84
N GLY A 53 -23.34 1.61 14.93
CA GLY A 53 -22.64 0.32 14.98
C GLY A 53 -21.53 0.31 16.03
N ASN A 54 -20.92 -0.86 16.25
CA ASN A 54 -19.71 -0.94 17.07
C ASN A 54 -18.46 -0.52 16.28
N ASP A 55 -17.40 -0.12 16.98
CA ASP A 55 -16.16 0.37 16.37
C ASP A 55 -15.55 -0.64 15.41
N GLN A 56 -15.63 -1.93 15.73
CA GLN A 56 -15.10 -3.01 14.89
C GLN A 56 -15.76 -3.05 13.51
N PHE A 57 -17.09 -2.91 13.44
CA PHE A 57 -17.83 -2.83 12.19
C PHE A 57 -17.42 -1.59 11.37
N LYS A 58 -17.28 -0.44 12.04
CA LYS A 58 -16.89 0.82 11.39
C LYS A 58 -15.48 0.74 10.79
N HIS A 59 -14.53 0.16 11.51
CA HIS A 59 -13.18 -0.10 10.99
C HIS A 59 -13.19 -1.08 9.81
N LEU A 60 -14.00 -2.13 9.88
CA LEU A 60 -14.13 -3.08 8.79
C LEU A 60 -14.70 -2.41 7.53
N LEU A 61 -15.75 -1.60 7.68
CA LEU A 61 -16.33 -0.83 6.57
C LEU A 61 -15.31 0.11 5.94
N ARG A 62 -14.54 0.83 6.77
CA ARG A 62 -13.45 1.70 6.29
C ARG A 62 -12.46 0.92 5.42
N CYS A 63 -12.05 -0.26 5.85
CA CYS A 63 -11.14 -1.11 5.09
C CYS A 63 -11.73 -1.57 3.75
N TYR A 64 -13.01 -1.97 3.71
CA TYR A 64 -13.66 -2.35 2.45
C TYR A 64 -13.77 -1.20 1.46
N LEU A 65 -14.09 0.00 1.94
CA LEU A 65 -14.15 1.20 1.09
C LEU A 65 -12.80 1.52 0.45
N VAL A 66 -11.70 1.34 1.19
CA VAL A 66 -10.35 1.49 0.67
C VAL A 66 -10.07 0.51 -0.47
N LEU A 67 -10.41 -0.77 -0.28
CA LEU A 67 -10.24 -1.79 -1.32
C LEU A 67 -11.08 -1.48 -2.56
N GLU A 68 -12.32 -0.99 -2.40
CA GLU A 68 -13.18 -0.63 -3.52
C GLU A 68 -12.72 0.61 -4.28
N ASN A 69 -12.30 1.67 -3.58
CA ASN A 69 -11.79 2.86 -4.24
C ASN A 69 -10.50 2.57 -4.99
N PHE A 70 -9.63 1.72 -4.42
CA PHE A 70 -8.46 1.25 -5.12
C PHE A 70 -8.83 0.46 -6.39
N ALA A 71 -9.79 -0.46 -6.29
CA ALA A 71 -10.24 -1.25 -7.43
C ALA A 71 -10.86 -0.38 -8.54
N ALA A 72 -11.65 0.63 -8.17
CA ALA A 72 -12.22 1.59 -9.13
C ALA A 72 -11.14 2.43 -9.83
N SER A 73 -10.13 2.90 -9.08
CA SER A 73 -8.99 3.62 -9.66
C SER A 73 -8.17 2.73 -10.59
N LEU A 74 -7.96 1.48 -10.21
CA LEU A 74 -7.30 0.49 -11.05
C LEU A 74 -8.07 0.25 -12.35
N ASP A 75 -9.39 0.07 -12.27
CA ASP A 75 -10.26 -0.14 -13.44
C ASP A 75 -10.17 1.05 -14.42
N ASN A 76 -10.24 2.28 -13.90
CA ASN A 76 -10.11 3.49 -14.71
C ASN A 76 -8.74 3.60 -15.41
N VAL A 77 -7.65 3.29 -14.69
CA VAL A 77 -6.30 3.28 -15.30
C VAL A 77 -6.19 2.16 -16.33
N ALA A 78 -6.69 0.96 -16.03
CA ALA A 78 -6.59 -0.22 -16.89
C ALA A 78 -7.45 -0.11 -18.16
N ALA A 79 -8.59 0.58 -18.12
CA ALA A 79 -9.49 0.78 -19.26
C ALA A 79 -8.81 1.48 -20.44
N ASN A 80 -7.75 2.24 -20.19
CA ASN A 80 -6.98 2.98 -21.20
C ASN A 80 -5.74 2.24 -21.70
N LEU A 81 -5.51 1.00 -21.24
CA LEU A 81 -4.32 0.22 -21.56
C LEU A 81 -4.63 -0.95 -22.50
N ALA A 82 -3.59 -1.43 -23.17
CA ALA A 82 -3.65 -2.65 -23.98
C ALA A 82 -3.97 -3.89 -23.12
N THR A 83 -4.12 -5.05 -23.76
CA THR A 83 -4.41 -6.32 -23.09
C THR A 83 -3.26 -6.92 -22.28
N ASP A 84 -2.03 -6.41 -22.42
CA ASP A 84 -0.87 -6.67 -21.55
C ASP A 84 -0.48 -5.38 -20.84
N TRP A 85 -0.43 -5.41 -19.51
CA TRP A 85 -0.08 -4.22 -18.75
C TRP A 85 0.63 -4.54 -17.44
N THR A 86 1.35 -3.53 -16.96
CA THR A 86 1.92 -3.52 -15.62
C THR A 86 1.58 -2.16 -15.02
N ILE A 87 0.75 -2.17 -13.97
CA ILE A 87 0.33 -0.98 -13.26
C ILE A 87 1.03 -0.98 -11.91
N ILE A 88 1.55 0.17 -11.50
CA ILE A 88 2.22 0.35 -10.20
C ILE A 88 1.24 1.03 -9.24
N ALA A 89 1.13 0.51 -8.03
CA ALA A 89 0.38 1.08 -6.92
C ALA A 89 1.36 1.52 -5.82
N SER A 90 1.12 2.69 -5.23
CA SER A 90 2.00 3.27 -4.21
C SER A 90 2.03 2.52 -2.89
N ARG A 91 1.01 1.69 -2.62
CA ARG A 91 0.85 0.82 -1.45
C ARG A 91 -0.03 -0.37 -1.79
N SER A 92 0.01 -1.36 -0.90
CA SER A 92 -0.92 -2.48 -0.91
C SER A 92 -2.15 -2.02 -0.13
N PRO A 93 -3.35 -2.03 -0.74
CA PRO A 93 -4.53 -1.56 -0.05
C PRO A 93 -4.88 -2.48 1.13
N ILE A 94 -4.65 -3.80 1.02
CA ILE A 94 -4.93 -4.73 2.11
C ILE A 94 -3.97 -4.53 3.30
N ILE A 95 -2.68 -4.30 3.05
CA ILE A 95 -1.71 -4.01 4.12
C ILE A 95 -2.03 -2.65 4.75
N SER A 96 -2.28 -1.62 3.93
CA SER A 96 -2.58 -0.27 4.41
C SER A 96 -3.81 -0.24 5.32
N CYS A 97 -4.89 -0.94 4.96
CA CYS A 97 -6.11 -1.04 5.79
C CYS A 97 -5.80 -1.48 7.22
N ILE A 98 -4.88 -2.43 7.37
CA ILE A 98 -4.55 -3.06 8.65
C ILE A 98 -3.56 -2.19 9.43
N GLN A 99 -2.62 -1.54 8.74
CA GLN A 99 -1.69 -0.60 9.34
C GLN A 99 -2.39 0.61 9.99
N PHE A 100 -3.48 1.09 9.39
CA PHE A 100 -4.24 2.24 9.90
C PHE A 100 -5.42 1.85 10.81
N ALA A 101 -5.72 0.56 10.97
CA ALA A 101 -6.75 0.14 11.90
C ALA A 101 -6.29 0.37 13.35
N SER A 102 -7.11 1.06 14.15
CA SER A 102 -6.83 1.28 15.57
C SER A 102 -7.16 0.04 16.44
N GLN A 103 -7.86 -0.94 15.88
CA GLN A 103 -8.28 -2.20 16.51
C GLN A 103 -7.92 -3.41 15.62
N ASP A 104 -7.91 -4.61 16.21
CA ASP A 104 -7.71 -5.86 15.47
C ASP A 104 -8.92 -6.12 14.55
N VAL A 105 -8.73 -5.82 13.26
CA VAL A 105 -9.73 -6.11 12.23
C VAL A 105 -9.51 -7.52 11.68
N ASN A 106 -10.57 -8.32 11.60
CA ASN A 106 -10.51 -9.61 10.93
C ASN A 106 -10.31 -9.42 9.42
N TRP A 107 -9.06 -9.42 8.99
CA TRP A 107 -8.66 -9.09 7.62
C TRP A 107 -8.75 -10.24 6.61
N LYS A 108 -8.81 -11.49 7.07
CA LYS A 108 -8.82 -12.66 6.17
C LYS A 108 -9.96 -12.62 5.14
N PRO A 109 -11.21 -12.25 5.49
CA PRO A 109 -12.27 -12.04 4.49
C PRO A 109 -11.95 -10.93 3.49
N MET A 110 -11.24 -9.89 3.91
CA MET A 110 -10.88 -8.75 3.06
C MET A 110 -9.81 -9.13 2.03
N LEU A 111 -8.83 -9.94 2.39
CA LEU A 111 -7.85 -10.47 1.43
C LEU A 111 -8.54 -11.27 0.31
N ASN A 112 -9.46 -12.17 0.70
CA ASN A 112 -10.24 -12.95 -0.25
C ASN A 112 -11.12 -12.09 -1.14
N TYR A 113 -11.76 -11.07 -0.56
CA TYR A 113 -12.56 -10.09 -1.29
C TYR A 113 -11.71 -9.35 -2.33
N TYR A 114 -10.58 -8.79 -1.89
CA TYR A 114 -9.67 -8.04 -2.73
C TYR A 114 -9.16 -8.88 -3.91
N LYS A 115 -8.74 -10.12 -3.63
CA LYS A 115 -8.34 -11.09 -4.66
C LYS A 115 -9.45 -11.32 -5.69
N ARG A 116 -10.70 -11.54 -5.27
CA ARG A 116 -11.83 -11.71 -6.20
C ARG A 116 -12.06 -10.45 -7.03
N ARG A 117 -11.97 -9.28 -6.42
CA ARG A 117 -12.16 -7.99 -7.10
C ARG A 117 -11.10 -7.77 -8.17
N LEU A 118 -9.84 -8.00 -7.87
CA LEU A 118 -8.75 -7.91 -8.84
C LEU A 118 -8.88 -8.93 -9.98
N LYS A 119 -9.25 -10.18 -9.67
CA LYS A 119 -9.52 -11.19 -10.70
C LYS A 119 -10.65 -10.79 -11.63
N HIS A 120 -11.70 -10.16 -11.10
CA HIS A 120 -12.79 -9.62 -11.91
C HIS A 120 -12.34 -8.50 -12.85
N LEU A 121 -11.37 -7.68 -12.44
CA LEU A 121 -10.71 -6.68 -13.29
C LEU A 121 -9.69 -7.30 -14.28
N GLY A 122 -9.53 -8.63 -14.25
CA GLY A 122 -8.63 -9.36 -15.13
C GLY A 122 -7.15 -9.21 -14.77
N VAL A 123 -6.81 -8.95 -13.51
CA VAL A 123 -5.43 -9.01 -13.03
C VAL A 123 -5.00 -10.47 -12.91
N ASP A 124 -3.85 -10.83 -13.50
CA ASP A 124 -3.34 -12.20 -13.50
C ASP A 124 -2.57 -12.52 -12.21
N ALA A 125 -1.79 -11.55 -11.72
CA ALA A 125 -1.08 -11.65 -10.45
C ALA A 125 -0.78 -10.28 -9.82
N VAL A 126 -0.54 -10.30 -8.51
CA VAL A 126 -0.08 -9.14 -7.75
C VAL A 126 1.36 -9.35 -7.30
N LEU A 127 2.25 -8.43 -7.62
CA LEU A 127 3.63 -8.41 -7.12
C LEU A 127 3.75 -7.35 -6.01
N VAL A 128 3.91 -7.79 -4.77
CA VAL A 128 4.14 -6.91 -3.62
C VAL A 128 5.64 -6.75 -3.42
N LEU A 129 6.14 -5.52 -3.55
CA LEU A 129 7.53 -5.16 -3.30
C LEU A 129 7.61 -4.42 -1.97
N ASP A 130 8.09 -5.10 -0.92
CA ASP A 130 8.11 -4.56 0.44
C ASP A 130 9.47 -4.02 0.86
N TYR A 131 9.58 -2.70 0.97
CA TYR A 131 10.75 -2.00 1.49
C TYR A 131 10.62 -1.66 2.98
N GLY A 132 9.44 -1.86 3.59
CA GLY A 132 9.08 -1.33 4.91
C GLY A 132 10.03 -1.80 6.01
N THR A 133 10.37 -3.10 6.02
CA THR A 133 11.24 -3.67 7.05
C THR A 133 12.67 -3.16 6.97
N ASP A 134 13.22 -3.01 5.77
CA ASP A 134 14.59 -2.49 5.61
C ASP A 134 14.66 -0.99 5.91
N ILE A 135 13.65 -0.23 5.49
CA ILE A 135 13.52 1.19 5.86
C ILE A 135 13.43 1.36 7.38
N GLN A 136 12.68 0.52 8.09
CA GLN A 136 12.58 0.58 9.55
C GLN A 136 13.89 0.35 10.28
N ARG A 137 14.82 -0.39 9.67
CA ARG A 137 16.17 -0.60 10.22
C ARG A 137 17.09 0.59 9.95
N ASN A 138 16.71 1.49 9.05
CA ASN A 138 17.49 2.67 8.69
C ASN A 138 16.93 3.93 9.37
N GLU A 139 17.49 4.26 10.55
CA GLU A 139 17.07 5.41 11.36
C GLU A 139 17.09 6.74 10.57
N GLU A 140 18.12 6.95 9.75
CA GLU A 140 18.26 8.16 8.94
C GLU A 140 17.10 8.29 7.94
N ALA A 141 16.71 7.19 7.30
CA ALA A 141 15.58 7.16 6.38
C ALA A 141 14.25 7.50 7.08
N VAL A 142 14.03 6.96 8.28
CA VAL A 142 12.83 7.24 9.09
C VAL A 142 12.81 8.71 9.54
N GLN A 143 13.95 9.27 9.97
CA GLN A 143 14.06 10.69 10.33
C GLN A 143 13.82 11.62 9.13
N MET A 144 14.35 11.27 7.95
CA MET A 144 14.06 12.01 6.72
C MET A 144 12.57 11.95 6.36
N GLY A 145 11.93 10.79 6.51
CA GLY A 145 10.48 10.65 6.33
C GLY A 145 9.69 11.59 7.23
N TYR A 146 10.03 11.64 8.51
CA TYR A 146 9.42 12.56 9.48
C TYR A 146 9.63 14.03 9.11
N LYS A 147 10.86 14.42 8.73
CA LYS A 147 11.15 15.80 8.27
C LYS A 147 10.33 16.18 7.04
N ARG A 148 10.18 15.26 6.07
CA ARG A 148 9.34 15.48 4.88
C ARG A 148 7.87 15.62 5.24
N MET A 149 7.36 14.79 6.15
CA MET A 149 6.00 14.90 6.67
C MET A 149 5.77 16.27 7.31
N TRP A 150 6.72 16.82 8.06
CA TRP A 150 6.60 18.19 8.59
C TRP A 150 6.52 19.29 7.53
N VAL A 151 7.20 19.12 6.39
CA VAL A 151 7.20 20.11 5.31
C VAL A 151 5.91 20.07 4.47
N ARG A 152 5.35 18.88 4.24
CA ARG A 152 4.25 18.68 3.27
C ARG A 152 2.97 18.13 3.87
N GLY A 153 3.04 17.69 5.12
CA GLY A 153 1.94 17.03 5.82
C GLY A 153 0.78 17.98 6.03
N ARG A 154 -0.40 17.41 6.19
CA ARG A 154 -1.60 18.17 6.51
C ARG A 154 -1.72 18.35 8.01
N LYS A 155 -2.55 19.29 8.43
CA LYS A 155 -2.77 19.61 9.86
C LYS A 155 -3.01 18.38 10.73
N PHE A 156 -3.87 17.46 10.28
CA PHE A 156 -4.17 16.23 11.02
C PHE A 156 -2.98 15.25 11.08
N GLU A 157 -2.10 15.22 10.07
CA GLU A 157 -0.87 14.41 10.11
C GLU A 157 0.11 14.99 11.14
N TRP A 158 0.20 16.31 11.24
CA TRP A 158 1.01 16.98 12.27
C TRP A 158 0.44 16.74 13.67
N GLU A 159 -0.88 16.73 13.83
CA GLU A 159 -1.54 16.43 15.11
C GLU A 159 -1.33 14.97 15.53
N ALA A 160 -1.41 14.03 14.57
CA ALA A 160 -1.17 12.61 14.82
C ALA A 160 0.32 12.30 15.11
N PHE A 161 1.23 13.03 14.46
CA PHE A 161 2.68 12.80 14.50
C PHE A 161 3.45 14.05 14.94
N ASP A 162 3.07 14.61 16.08
CA ASP A 162 3.68 15.81 16.66
C ASP A 162 5.14 15.62 17.12
N THR A 163 5.59 14.37 17.21
CA THR A 163 6.95 13.99 17.62
C THR A 163 7.50 12.89 16.73
N TYR A 164 8.83 12.87 16.59
CA TYR A 164 9.53 11.81 15.87
C TYR A 164 9.23 10.43 16.46
N GLU A 165 9.15 10.32 17.79
CA GLU A 165 8.88 9.05 18.45
C GLU A 165 7.47 8.53 18.18
N LYS A 166 6.45 9.40 18.11
CA LYS A 166 5.10 8.97 17.70
C LYS A 166 5.08 8.50 16.25
N TYR A 167 5.73 9.24 15.35
CA TYR A 167 5.88 8.87 13.95
C TYR A 167 6.54 7.48 13.83
N LYS A 168 7.71 7.30 14.45
CA LYS A 168 8.47 6.04 14.44
C LYS A 168 7.66 4.90 15.04
N SER A 169 7.06 5.10 16.21
CA SER A 169 6.30 4.06 16.92
C SER A 169 5.06 3.59 16.15
N PHE A 170 4.32 4.52 15.54
CA PHE A 170 3.18 4.19 14.67
C PHE A 170 3.60 3.20 13.58
N PHE A 171 4.73 3.50 12.95
CA PHE A 171 5.24 2.79 11.83
C PHE A 171 5.94 1.46 12.17
N GLN A 172 6.55 1.35 13.35
CA GLN A 172 7.02 0.08 13.89
C GLN A 172 5.84 -0.85 14.20
N ARG A 173 4.78 -0.32 14.81
CA ARG A 173 3.53 -1.07 15.02
C ARG A 173 2.93 -1.52 13.70
N ALA A 174 2.88 -0.64 12.70
CA ALA A 174 2.39 -0.96 11.35
C ALA A 174 3.15 -2.14 10.70
N GLU A 175 4.47 -2.22 10.89
CA GLU A 175 5.28 -3.35 10.41
C GLU A 175 5.04 -4.62 11.22
N GLN A 176 4.75 -4.52 12.50
CA GLN A 176 4.43 -5.68 13.32
C GLN A 176 3.06 -6.28 12.96
N VAL A 177 2.04 -5.44 12.78
CA VAL A 177 0.65 -5.90 12.51
C VAL A 177 0.49 -6.48 11.11
N LYS A 178 1.33 -6.10 10.14
CA LYS A 178 1.24 -6.64 8.79
C LYS A 178 1.76 -8.08 8.67
N LEU A 179 2.56 -8.58 9.62
CA LEU A 179 3.26 -9.87 9.49
C LEU A 179 2.31 -11.03 9.18
N ASP A 180 1.18 -11.12 9.89
CA ASP A 180 0.17 -12.17 9.68
C ASP A 180 -0.43 -12.11 8.26
N VAL A 181 -0.56 -10.89 7.72
CA VAL A 181 -1.08 -10.63 6.37
C VAL A 181 -0.05 -11.06 5.34
N VAL A 182 1.21 -10.67 5.54
CA VAL A 182 2.34 -11.03 4.70
C VAL A 182 2.49 -12.55 4.63
N GLU A 183 2.36 -13.24 5.76
CA GLU A 183 2.43 -14.70 5.79
C GLU A 183 1.34 -15.34 4.92
N ALA A 184 0.11 -14.83 4.98
CA ALA A 184 -0.97 -15.32 4.13
C ALA A 184 -0.78 -14.97 2.66
N ILE A 185 -0.28 -13.77 2.35
CA ILE A 185 0.05 -13.34 0.99
C ILE A 185 1.14 -14.26 0.40
N LYS A 186 2.21 -14.56 1.15
CA LYS A 186 3.29 -15.46 0.72
C LYS A 186 2.83 -16.90 0.43
N LYS A 187 1.71 -17.32 1.03
CA LYS A 187 1.12 -18.67 0.84
C LYS A 187 0.12 -18.73 -0.33
N ASP A 188 -0.24 -17.59 -0.91
CA ASP A 188 -1.23 -17.52 -1.97
C ASP A 188 -0.55 -17.27 -3.33
N GLU A 189 -0.65 -18.23 -4.25
CA GLU A 189 -0.02 -18.16 -5.58
C GLU A 189 -0.43 -16.95 -6.43
N TYR A 190 -1.55 -16.30 -6.10
CA TYR A 190 -1.99 -15.08 -6.79
C TYR A 190 -1.13 -13.86 -6.43
N PHE A 191 -0.49 -13.90 -5.26
CA PHE A 191 0.39 -12.85 -4.79
C PHE A 191 1.84 -13.34 -4.78
N HIS A 192 2.72 -12.58 -5.43
CA HIS A 192 4.16 -12.74 -5.32
C HIS A 192 4.68 -11.67 -4.38
N TYR A 193 5.34 -12.08 -3.30
CA TYR A 193 5.83 -11.15 -2.29
C TYR A 193 7.36 -11.15 -2.26
N GLU A 194 7.95 -9.99 -2.42
CA GLU A 194 9.40 -9.79 -2.38
C GLU A 194 9.77 -8.77 -1.31
N GLU A 195 10.65 -9.18 -0.40
CA GLU A 195 11.30 -8.26 0.54
C GLU A 195 12.45 -7.55 -0.18
N MET A 196 12.39 -6.23 -0.20
CA MET A 196 13.27 -5.40 -0.99
C MET A 196 14.28 -4.69 -0.08
N PRO A 197 15.58 -4.69 -0.44
CA PRO A 197 16.53 -3.82 0.21
C PRO A 197 16.22 -2.36 -0.14
N PHE A 198 16.56 -1.45 0.75
CA PHE A 198 16.37 -0.01 0.57
C PHE A 198 17.71 0.73 0.48
N ASP A 199 18.00 1.30 -0.69
CA ASP A 199 19.14 2.19 -0.93
C ASP A 199 18.66 3.59 -1.38
N GLY A 200 17.54 4.05 -0.82
CA GLY A 200 17.01 5.39 -1.13
C GLY A 200 16.22 5.50 -2.43
N PHE A 201 15.76 4.37 -3.00
CA PHE A 201 15.24 4.26 -4.37
C PHE A 201 16.23 4.74 -5.44
N LYS A 202 17.50 4.44 -5.24
CA LYS A 202 18.53 4.59 -6.28
C LYS A 202 18.37 3.50 -7.34
N GLU A 203 19.18 3.60 -8.40
CA GLU A 203 19.20 2.69 -9.54
C GLU A 203 19.20 1.21 -9.13
N LYS A 204 19.94 0.83 -8.08
CA LYS A 204 19.99 -0.53 -7.56
C LYS A 204 18.61 -1.07 -7.13
N ASP A 205 17.82 -0.26 -6.42
CA ASP A 205 16.48 -0.65 -5.96
C ASP A 205 15.55 -0.85 -7.18
N LEU A 206 15.69 0.03 -8.18
CA LEU A 206 14.93 -0.03 -9.43
C LEU A 206 15.30 -1.27 -10.25
N GLU A 207 16.58 -1.63 -10.33
CA GLU A 207 17.05 -2.82 -11.05
C GLU A 207 16.54 -4.13 -10.43
N ILE A 208 16.51 -4.23 -9.10
CA ILE A 208 15.94 -5.39 -8.41
C ILE A 208 14.45 -5.49 -8.73
N ALA A 209 13.70 -4.38 -8.60
CA ALA A 209 12.28 -4.37 -8.89
C ALA A 209 11.95 -4.67 -10.37
N LYS A 210 12.74 -4.16 -11.33
CA LYS A 210 12.62 -4.52 -12.76
C LYS A 210 12.80 -6.02 -12.98
N ARG A 211 13.76 -6.63 -12.30
CA ARG A 211 13.98 -8.09 -12.35
C ARG A 211 12.80 -8.84 -11.76
N CYS A 212 12.29 -8.45 -10.59
CA CYS A 212 11.11 -9.08 -9.99
C CYS A 212 9.91 -9.04 -10.95
N ILE A 213 9.60 -7.88 -11.54
CA ILE A 213 8.52 -7.73 -12.54
C ILE A 213 8.74 -8.66 -13.74
N ALA A 214 9.96 -8.70 -14.29
CA ALA A 214 10.29 -9.54 -15.43
C ALA A 214 10.14 -11.04 -15.12
N THR A 215 10.61 -11.47 -13.95
CA THR A 215 10.47 -12.84 -13.45
C THR A 215 9.01 -13.22 -13.27
N THR A 216 8.19 -12.36 -12.64
CA THR A 216 6.74 -12.61 -12.50
C THR A 216 6.08 -12.74 -13.88
N LYS A 217 6.42 -11.90 -14.85
CA LYS A 217 5.90 -12.03 -16.22
C LYS A 217 6.30 -13.34 -16.89
N LEU A 218 7.50 -13.87 -16.60
CA LEU A 218 7.97 -15.12 -17.17
C LEU A 218 7.22 -16.32 -16.59
N ILE A 219 6.95 -16.30 -15.28
CA ILE A 219 6.20 -17.36 -14.58
C ILE A 219 4.76 -17.47 -15.11
N LEU A 220 4.15 -16.35 -15.50
CA LEU A 220 2.76 -16.28 -15.96
C LEU A 220 2.57 -16.59 -17.46
N LYS A 221 3.65 -16.79 -18.23
CA LYS A 221 3.61 -17.09 -19.67
C LYS A 221 3.67 -18.59 -19.93
#